data_AF-A0A3P6EV37-F1
#
_entry.id   AF-A0A3P6EV37-F1
#
_cell.length_a   1.000
_cell.length_b   1.000
_cell.length_c   1.000
_cell.angle_alpha   90.00
_cell.angle_beta   90.00
_cell.angle_gamma   90.00
#
_symmetry.space_group_name_H-M   'P 1'
#
loop_
_entity.id
_entity.type
_entity.pdbx_description
1 polymer ?
#
loop_
_entity_poly.entity_id
_entity_poly.type
_entity_poly.pdbx_seq_one_letter_code
_entity_poly.pdbx_strand_id
1 'polypeptide(L)'
;MDIAEKKLSENDYVGAKKFLTKVQNLYPHLDGLSQVSMMIHVYITAANKIINGGKESDLYGVIGVDPLADDEALKKQYKKLALLLHPDKNKFRGAEGAFKLVSNAWSVLSDKTKRSAYDQMRKLSTGMQKPPAPSQPNKPPGSSKW
;
A
#
# COMPACT_ATOMS: atom_id res chain seq x y z
N MET A 1 15.55 -11.69 16.64
CA MET A 1 14.53 -11.32 15.62
C MET A 1 13.98 -12.57 14.90
N ASP A 2 14.58 -13.72 15.13
CA ASP A 2 14.36 -14.99 14.43
C ASP A 2 12.92 -15.52 14.48
N ILE A 3 12.16 -15.21 15.53
CA ILE A 3 10.75 -15.64 15.65
C ILE A 3 9.86 -14.92 14.61
N ALA A 4 10.10 -13.63 14.36
CA ALA A 4 9.34 -12.87 13.36
C ALA A 4 9.70 -13.33 11.94
N GLU A 5 10.98 -13.60 11.68
CA GLU A 5 11.47 -14.14 10.41
C GLU A 5 10.93 -15.56 10.14
N LYS A 6 10.88 -16.42 11.17
CA LYS A 6 10.26 -17.75 11.08
C LYS A 6 8.76 -17.65 10.78
N LYS A 7 8.02 -16.76 11.45
CA LYS A 7 6.59 -16.57 11.19
C LYS A 7 6.28 -16.02 9.80
N LEU A 8 7.16 -15.15 9.27
CA LEU A 8 7.09 -14.72 7.87
C LEU A 8 7.28 -15.90 6.91
N SER A 9 8.19 -16.83 7.21
CA SER A 9 8.36 -18.06 6.41
C SER A 9 7.18 -19.04 6.51
N GLU A 10 6.39 -18.96 7.58
CA GLU A 10 5.19 -19.77 7.82
C GLU A 10 3.89 -19.14 7.26
N ASN A 11 3.97 -17.99 6.58
CA ASN A 11 2.82 -17.19 6.14
C ASN A 11 1.88 -16.72 7.29
N ASP A 12 2.32 -16.79 8.55
CA ASP A 12 1.59 -16.26 9.72
C ASP A 12 1.90 -14.77 9.91
N TYR A 13 1.41 -13.96 8.96
CA TYR A 13 1.66 -12.52 8.96
C TYR A 13 0.99 -11.80 10.15
N VAL A 14 -0.15 -12.30 10.62
CA VAL A 14 -0.88 -11.76 11.77
C VAL A 14 -0.11 -12.02 13.06
N GLY A 15 0.43 -13.23 13.24
CA GLY A 15 1.31 -13.57 14.35
C GLY A 15 2.60 -12.77 14.32
N ALA A 16 3.20 -12.57 13.14
CA ALA A 16 4.38 -11.72 12.97
C ALA A 16 4.11 -10.27 13.43
N LYS A 17 2.97 -9.69 13.04
CA LYS A 17 2.56 -8.34 13.49
C LYS A 17 2.37 -8.25 15.00
N LYS A 18 1.64 -9.21 15.61
CA LYS A 18 1.44 -9.25 17.07
C LYS A 18 2.76 -9.33 17.82
N PHE A 19 3.68 -10.15 17.33
CA PHE A 19 5.01 -10.29 17.92
C PHE A 19 5.78 -8.97 17.82
N LEU A 20 5.81 -8.35 16.64
CA LEU A 20 6.47 -7.07 16.44
C LEU A 20 5.90 -5.97 17.35
N THR A 21 4.57 -5.86 17.51
CA THR A 21 3.96 -4.88 18.43
C THR A 21 4.46 -5.08 19.86
N LYS A 22 4.59 -6.34 20.30
CA LYS A 22 5.15 -6.65 21.62
C LYS A 22 6.62 -6.22 21.72
N VAL A 23 7.42 -6.47 20.69
CA VAL A 23 8.83 -6.04 20.67
C VAL A 23 8.95 -4.51 20.66
N GLN A 24 8.11 -3.79 19.89
CA GLN A 24 8.12 -2.33 19.86
C GLN A 24 7.79 -1.73 21.23
N ASN A 25 6.84 -2.29 21.96
CA ASN A 25 6.47 -1.81 23.29
C ASN A 25 7.56 -2.09 24.34
N LEU A 26 8.26 -3.22 24.22
CA LEU A 26 9.30 -3.62 25.18
C LEU A 26 10.68 -3.01 24.87
N TYR A 27 10.98 -2.81 23.59
CA TYR A 27 12.29 -2.38 23.09
C TYR A 27 12.13 -1.35 21.96
N PRO A 28 11.59 -0.14 22.23
CA PRO A 28 11.26 0.84 21.18
C PRO A 28 12.47 1.36 20.40
N HIS A 29 13.68 1.26 20.96
CA HIS A 29 14.93 1.69 20.34
C HIS A 29 15.73 0.56 19.70
N LEU A 30 15.16 -0.64 19.56
CA LEU A 30 15.86 -1.77 18.95
C LEU A 30 16.09 -1.50 17.45
N ASP A 31 17.37 -1.49 17.07
CA ASP A 31 17.79 -1.36 15.68
C ASP A 31 17.13 -2.43 14.79
N GLY A 32 16.64 -2.01 13.63
CA GLY A 32 15.97 -2.90 12.68
C GLY A 32 14.45 -3.03 12.85
N LEU A 33 13.85 -2.51 13.92
CA LEU A 33 12.39 -2.59 14.12
C LEU A 33 11.60 -1.93 12.99
N SER A 34 12.08 -0.79 12.49
CA SER A 34 11.43 -0.08 11.39
C SER A 34 11.43 -0.94 10.12
N GLN A 35 12.55 -1.60 9.83
CA GLN A 35 12.74 -2.48 8.68
C GLN A 35 11.82 -3.70 8.77
N VAL A 36 11.80 -4.40 9.91
CA VAL A 36 10.95 -5.58 10.12
C VAL A 36 9.47 -5.22 10.10
N SER A 37 9.10 -4.07 10.69
CA SER A 37 7.74 -3.52 10.61
C SER A 37 7.29 -3.31 9.17
N MET A 38 8.14 -2.68 8.38
CA MET A 38 7.82 -2.40 7.00
C MET A 38 7.69 -3.67 6.16
N MET A 39 8.59 -4.63 6.36
CA MET A 39 8.51 -5.94 5.71
C MET A 39 7.19 -6.64 6.02
N ILE A 40 6.84 -6.75 7.31
CA ILE A 40 5.60 -7.39 7.74
C ILE A 40 4.39 -6.67 7.14
N HIS A 41 4.38 -5.34 7.14
CA HIS A 41 3.29 -4.57 6.55
C HIS A 41 3.12 -4.84 5.05
N VAL A 42 4.22 -4.80 4.27
CA VAL A 42 4.20 -5.10 2.83
C VAL A 42 3.68 -6.52 2.57
N TYR A 43 4.13 -7.50 3.34
CA TYR A 43 3.69 -8.88 3.19
C TYR A 43 2.21 -9.08 3.57
N ILE A 44 1.73 -8.46 4.65
CA ILE A 44 0.31 -8.49 5.03
C ILE A 44 -0.55 -7.91 3.91
N THR A 45 -0.17 -6.73 3.40
CA THR A 45 -0.98 -6.06 2.38
C THR A 45 -0.95 -6.82 1.05
N ALA A 46 0.19 -7.38 0.67
CA ALA A 46 0.28 -8.23 -0.51
C ALA A 46 -0.48 -9.56 -0.36
N ALA A 47 -0.51 -10.12 0.85
CA ALA A 47 -1.20 -11.38 1.17
C ALA A 47 -2.70 -11.21 1.39
N ASN A 48 -3.19 -10.01 1.72
CA ASN A 48 -4.61 -9.66 1.78
C ASN A 48 -5.20 -9.65 0.36
N LYS A 49 -5.34 -10.85 -0.20
CA LYS A 49 -5.86 -11.12 -1.55
C LYS A 49 -7.40 -11.08 -1.59
N ILE A 50 -8.09 -10.74 -0.49
CA ILE A 50 -9.50 -11.09 -0.32
C ILE A 50 -10.18 -10.09 0.61
N ILE A 51 -10.70 -8.99 0.06
CA ILE A 51 -11.89 -8.33 0.64
C ILE A 51 -12.96 -8.04 -0.43
N ASN A 52 -12.59 -7.91 -1.72
CA ASN A 52 -13.54 -7.54 -2.78
C ASN A 52 -13.67 -8.53 -3.95
N GLY A 53 -13.21 -9.78 -3.84
CA GLY A 53 -13.34 -10.78 -4.93
C GLY A 53 -12.47 -10.52 -6.18
N GLY A 54 -11.64 -9.47 -6.19
CA GLY A 54 -10.69 -9.18 -7.25
C GLY A 54 -9.40 -9.99 -7.10
N LYS A 55 -8.93 -10.59 -8.20
CA LYS A 55 -7.72 -11.44 -8.29
C LYS A 55 -6.40 -10.68 -8.03
N GLU A 56 -6.45 -9.43 -7.58
CA GLU A 56 -5.36 -8.46 -7.75
C GLU A 56 -4.91 -7.82 -6.45
N SER A 57 -3.60 -7.78 -6.27
CA SER A 57 -2.94 -7.19 -5.11
C SER A 57 -3.23 -5.69 -5.00
N ASP A 58 -3.50 -5.20 -3.79
CA ASP A 58 -3.66 -3.76 -3.53
C ASP A 58 -2.31 -3.05 -3.64
N LEU A 59 -2.00 -2.54 -4.82
CA LEU A 59 -0.71 -1.91 -5.12
C LEU A 59 -0.53 -0.61 -4.31
N TYR A 60 -1.60 0.13 -4.08
CA TYR A 60 -1.57 1.33 -3.24
C TYR A 60 -1.29 0.97 -1.79
N GLY A 61 -1.96 -0.06 -1.28
CA GLY A 61 -1.70 -0.60 0.05
C GLY A 61 -0.29 -1.16 0.23
N VAL A 62 0.30 -1.78 -0.81
CA VAL A 62 1.69 -2.28 -0.79
C VAL A 62 2.69 -1.12 -0.67
N ILE A 63 2.44 0.00 -1.36
CA ILE A 63 3.24 1.22 -1.18
C ILE A 63 2.88 1.91 0.16
N GLY A 64 1.68 1.67 0.70
CA GLY A 64 1.20 2.29 1.92
C GLY A 64 0.75 3.74 1.71
N VAL A 65 0.13 4.02 0.56
CA VAL A 65 -0.52 5.30 0.26
C VAL A 65 -2.01 5.10 0.01
N ASP A 66 -2.77 6.18 0.16
CA ASP A 66 -4.18 6.19 -0.22
C ASP A 66 -4.32 6.10 -1.76
N PRO A 67 -5.34 5.42 -2.30
CA PRO A 67 -5.64 5.43 -3.74
C PRO A 67 -5.82 6.82 -4.35
N LEU A 68 -6.24 7.80 -3.55
CA LEU A 68 -6.42 9.20 -3.94
C LEU A 68 -5.15 10.04 -3.76
N ALA A 69 -4.05 9.44 -3.31
CA ALA A 69 -2.79 10.15 -3.13
C ALA A 69 -2.24 10.68 -4.46
N ASP A 70 -1.66 11.88 -4.41
CA ASP A 70 -0.97 12.50 -5.52
C ASP A 70 0.35 11.76 -5.87
N ASP A 71 0.89 12.05 -7.05
CA ASP A 71 2.13 11.45 -7.55
C ASP A 71 3.34 11.75 -6.65
N GLU A 72 3.37 12.90 -5.95
CA GLU A 72 4.48 13.26 -5.07
C GLU A 72 4.47 12.42 -3.80
N ALA A 73 3.29 12.25 -3.18
CA ALA A 73 3.09 11.36 -2.04
C ALA A 73 3.47 9.91 -2.38
N LEU A 74 3.01 9.41 -3.54
CA LEU A 74 3.35 8.09 -4.05
C LEU A 74 4.87 7.92 -4.21
N LYS A 75 5.54 8.88 -4.87
CA LYS A 75 6.99 8.84 -5.10
C LYS A 75 7.80 8.95 -3.82
N LYS A 76 7.39 9.82 -2.90
CA LYS A 76 8.03 10.00 -1.60
C LYS A 76 7.98 8.72 -0.77
N GLN A 77 6.81 8.09 -0.74
CA GLN A 77 6.62 6.85 0.01
C GLN A 77 7.40 5.69 -0.61
N TYR A 78 7.39 5.54 -1.95
CA TYR A 78 8.22 4.54 -2.63
C TYR A 78 9.71 4.70 -2.32
N LYS A 79 10.26 5.93 -2.38
CA LYS A 79 11.66 6.18 -2.02
C LYS A 79 11.99 5.75 -0.60
N LYS A 80 11.08 6.03 0.36
CA LYS A 80 11.24 5.61 1.75
C LYS A 80 11.28 4.08 1.87
N LEU A 81 10.37 3.38 1.20
CA LEU A 81 10.33 1.92 1.18
C LEU A 81 11.58 1.32 0.54
N ALA A 82 12.00 1.85 -0.60
CA ALA A 82 13.18 1.38 -1.31
C ALA A 82 14.43 1.48 -0.42
N LEU A 83 14.60 2.59 0.32
CA LEU A 83 15.73 2.76 1.23
C LEU A 83 15.68 1.80 2.44
N LEU A 84 14.49 1.52 2.98
CA LEU A 84 14.31 0.65 4.15
C LEU A 84 14.39 -0.84 3.82
N LEU A 85 14.03 -1.22 2.59
CA LEU A 85 13.98 -2.60 2.12
C LEU A 85 15.16 -2.97 1.22
N HIS A 86 16.05 -2.02 0.90
CA HIS A 86 17.20 -2.28 0.04
C HIS A 86 18.09 -3.40 0.64
N PRO A 87 18.49 -4.42 -0.13
CA PRO A 87 19.27 -5.55 0.38
C PRO A 87 20.64 -5.15 0.95
N ASP A 88 21.18 -4.00 0.52
CA ASP A 88 22.42 -3.45 1.07
C ASP A 88 22.30 -3.08 2.56
N LYS A 89 21.16 -2.47 2.95
CA LYS A 89 20.92 -1.96 4.30
C LYS A 89 20.04 -2.87 5.15
N ASN A 90 19.32 -3.78 4.51
CA ASN A 90 18.39 -4.68 5.16
C ASN A 90 18.76 -6.14 4.87
N LYS A 91 19.42 -6.77 5.86
CA LYS A 91 19.87 -8.17 5.80
C LYS A 91 18.86 -9.16 6.38
N PHE A 92 17.64 -8.72 6.72
CA PHE A 92 16.60 -9.60 7.26
C PHE A 92 16.07 -10.55 6.19
N ARG A 93 15.73 -11.78 6.61
CA ARG A 93 15.12 -12.77 5.72
C ARG A 93 13.76 -12.27 5.26
N GLY A 94 13.57 -12.19 3.93
CA GLY A 94 12.35 -11.67 3.31
C GLY A 94 12.42 -10.20 2.89
N ALA A 95 13.50 -9.47 3.20
CA ALA A 95 13.65 -8.08 2.74
C ALA A 95 13.61 -7.98 1.21
N GLU A 96 14.28 -8.90 0.53
CA GLU A 96 14.26 -8.98 -0.94
C GLU A 96 12.86 -9.22 -1.51
N GLY A 97 12.08 -10.11 -0.89
CA GLY A 97 10.72 -10.40 -1.33
C GLY A 97 9.78 -9.20 -1.12
N ALA A 98 9.89 -8.53 0.02
CA ALA A 98 9.17 -7.27 0.27
C ALA A 98 9.58 -6.19 -0.74
N PHE A 99 10.88 -6.05 -1.05
CA PHE A 99 11.36 -5.09 -2.05
C PHE A 99 10.83 -5.40 -3.46
N LYS A 100 10.76 -6.68 -3.85
CA LYS A 100 10.15 -7.11 -5.11
C LYS A 100 8.67 -6.74 -5.19
N LEU A 101 7.90 -6.93 -4.12
CA LEU A 101 6.49 -6.53 -4.05
C LEU A 101 6.31 -5.02 -4.24
N VAL A 102 7.11 -4.23 -3.53
CA VAL A 102 7.12 -2.76 -3.65
C VAL A 102 7.52 -2.31 -5.06
N SER A 103 8.53 -2.94 -5.64
CA SER A 103 9.01 -2.62 -7.00
C SER A 103 7.95 -2.94 -8.06
N ASN A 104 7.24 -4.05 -7.92
CA ASN A 104 6.15 -4.41 -8.81
C ASN A 104 4.99 -3.39 -8.73
N ALA A 105 4.59 -3.01 -7.52
CA ALA A 105 3.57 -1.97 -7.32
C ALA A 105 4.00 -0.63 -7.93
N TRP A 106 5.26 -0.23 -7.72
CA TRP A 106 5.80 0.99 -8.32
C TRP A 106 5.80 0.95 -9.84
N SER A 107 6.18 -0.17 -10.47
CA SER A 107 6.21 -0.31 -11.92
C SER A 107 4.86 -0.08 -12.62
N VAL A 108 3.75 -0.26 -11.89
CA VAL A 108 2.40 0.02 -12.38
C VAL A 108 1.99 1.44 -12.00
N LEU A 109 2.17 1.83 -10.74
CA LEU A 109 1.66 3.10 -10.23
C LEU A 109 2.48 4.33 -10.68
N SER A 110 3.76 4.17 -11.02
CA SER A 110 4.61 5.28 -11.48
C SER A 110 4.30 5.71 -12.92
N ASP A 111 3.69 4.84 -13.71
CA ASP A 111 3.31 5.09 -15.09
C ASP A 111 1.83 5.50 -15.11
N LYS A 112 1.53 6.71 -15.59
CA LYS A 112 0.18 7.26 -15.59
C LYS A 112 -0.81 6.41 -16.38
N THR A 113 -0.38 5.81 -17.49
CA THR A 113 -1.22 4.96 -18.33
C THR A 113 -1.53 3.65 -17.63
N LYS A 114 -0.52 2.99 -17.05
CA LYS A 114 -0.70 1.75 -16.29
C LYS A 114 -1.50 1.97 -15.01
N ARG A 115 -1.26 3.07 -14.29
CA ARG A 115 -2.02 3.50 -13.12
C ARG A 115 -3.49 3.71 -13.46
N SER A 116 -3.78 4.41 -14.57
CA SER A 116 -5.16 4.61 -15.03
C SER A 116 -5.86 3.29 -15.37
N ALA A 117 -5.19 2.37 -16.05
CA ALA A 117 -5.74 1.05 -16.36
C ALA A 117 -6.03 0.24 -15.09
N TYR A 118 -5.09 0.26 -14.14
CA TYR A 118 -5.25 -0.36 -12.83
C TYR A 118 -6.42 0.23 -12.04
N ASP A 119 -6.55 1.57 -12.00
CA ASP A 119 -7.64 2.25 -11.31
C ASP A 119 -9.00 1.95 -11.94
N GLN A 120 -9.08 1.84 -13.27
CA GLN A 120 -10.30 1.47 -13.97
C GLN A 120 -10.73 0.04 -13.62
N MET A 121 -9.80 -0.91 -13.67
CA MET A 121 -10.04 -2.31 -13.32
C MET A 121 -10.47 -2.49 -11.86
N ARG A 122 -9.86 -1.74 -10.94
CA ARG A 122 -10.27 -1.71 -9.53
C ARG A 122 -11.69 -1.22 -9.33
N LYS A 123 -12.06 -0.11 -9.98
CA LYS A 123 -13.43 0.45 -9.89
C LYS A 123 -14.49 -0.55 -10.36
N LEU A 124 -14.18 -1.33 -11.41
CA LEU A 124 -15.08 -2.38 -11.90
C LEU A 124 -15.21 -3.55 -10.93
N SER A 125 -14.12 -3.89 -10.24
CA SER A 125 -14.08 -5.01 -9.30
C SER A 125 -14.70 -4.69 -7.93
N THR A 126 -14.70 -3.42 -7.49
CA THR A 126 -15.22 -3.02 -6.17
C THR A 126 -16.68 -2.55 -6.18
N GLY A 127 -17.36 -2.51 -7.32
CA GLY A 127 -18.73 -1.99 -7.42
C GLY A 127 -18.88 -0.54 -6.90
N MET A 128 -17.76 0.16 -6.66
CA MET A 128 -17.76 1.53 -6.15
C MET A 128 -18.20 2.45 -7.27
N GLN A 129 -19.46 2.84 -7.20
CA GLN A 129 -20.05 3.86 -8.05
C GLN A 129 -19.22 5.15 -7.97
N LYS A 130 -19.17 5.83 -9.12
CA LYS A 130 -18.56 7.13 -9.38
C LYS A 130 -18.73 8.11 -8.20
N PRO A 131 -17.70 8.87 -7.79
CA PRO A 131 -17.91 10.00 -6.88
C PRO A 131 -18.96 10.95 -7.50
N PRO A 132 -19.83 11.58 -6.69
CA PRO A 132 -20.82 12.52 -7.23
C PRO A 132 -20.08 13.58 -8.05
N ALA A 133 -20.55 13.80 -9.28
CA ALA A 133 -20.03 14.86 -10.13
C ALA A 133 -20.10 16.19 -9.35
N PRO A 134 -19.12 17.10 -9.50
CA PRO A 134 -19.21 18.41 -8.88
C PRO A 134 -20.52 19.07 -9.34
N SER A 135 -21.40 19.31 -8.38
CA SER A 135 -22.69 19.95 -8.58
C SER A 135 -22.43 21.32 -9.19
N GLN A 136 -22.82 21.50 -10.45
CA GLN A 136 -22.85 22.83 -11.04
C GLN A 136 -23.78 23.72 -10.20
N PRO A 137 -23.37 24.93 -9.80
CA PRO A 137 -24.26 25.84 -9.09
C PRO A 137 -25.43 26.20 -10.02
N ASN A 138 -26.66 25.94 -9.56
CA ASN A 138 -27.89 26.29 -10.26
C ASN A 138 -27.87 27.76 -10.67
N LYS A 139 -27.89 28.01 -11.98
CA LYS A 139 -28.14 29.35 -12.53
C LYS A 139 -29.61 29.70 -12.25
N PRO A 140 -29.93 30.84 -11.61
CA PRO A 140 -31.32 31.20 -11.33
C PRO A 140 -32.07 31.47 -12.65
N PRO A 141 -33.38 31.14 -12.73
CA PRO A 141 -34.17 31.40 -13.92
C PRO A 141 -34.33 32.92 -14.10
N GLY A 142 -33.98 33.39 -15.29
CA GLY A 142 -34.15 34.78 -15.70
C GLY A 142 -35.62 35.17 -15.73
N SER A 143 -35.93 36.25 -15.02
CA SER A 143 -37.25 36.89 -15.01
C SER A 143 -37.51 37.54 -16.38
N SER A 144 -38.39 36.94 -17.18
CA SER A 144 -39.03 37.63 -18.30
C SER A 144 -40.18 38.48 -17.76
N LYS A 145 -40.05 39.80 -17.85
CA LYS A 145 -41.17 40.74 -17.76
C LYS A 145 -41.14 41.61 -19.02
N TRP A 146 -42.25 41.56 -19.76
CA TRP A 146 -42.66 42.56 -20.73
C TRP A 146 -43.47 43.63 -20.01
#